data_AF-A0A7K4YQH4-F1
#
_entry.id   AF-A0A7K4YQH4-F1
#
_cell.length_a   1.000
_cell.length_b   1.000
_cell.length_c   1.000
_cell.angle_alpha   90.00
_cell.angle_beta   90.00
_cell.angle_gamma   90.00
#
_symmetry.space_group_name_H-M   'P 1'
#
loop_
_entity.id
_entity.type
_entity.pdbx_description
1 polymer ?
#
loop_
_entity_poly.entity_id
_entity_poly.type
_entity_poly.pdbx_seq_one_letter_code
_entity_poly.pdbx_strand_id
1 'polypeptide(L)'
;ISFTEALQHFQSTDLSECRQKVRATAAGRGHGLAALLCCLFGPPRLRPQLQGERELALAMAQCPLDDGESVHMRILQTIYRQLTGSRLGCPRYGEHWEELGFQGRAGGAKRCWGGSHWSHSRLSGGIQGQRKGFGHRRTTGWLRLEKPLELTFPFCIMSVNITRLVLQALREDRLCRECNRRQQVLAVLNRLYAAAFLQLYRVWKGQRQTLADCDRLLKALELATKKKPRQLLKSLEIYMDR
;
A
#
# COMPACT_ATOMS: atom_id res chain seq x y z
N ILE A 1 1.51 -10.45 15.61
CA ILE A 1 1.03 -11.36 14.54
C ILE A 1 2.11 -11.51 13.48
N SER A 2 2.21 -12.65 12.80
CA SER A 2 3.12 -12.78 11.64
C SER A 2 2.44 -12.33 10.33
N PHE A 3 3.22 -12.07 9.28
CA PHE A 3 2.66 -11.78 7.95
C PHE A 3 1.83 -12.95 7.42
N THR A 4 2.35 -14.17 7.56
CA THR A 4 1.69 -15.39 7.08
C THR A 4 0.36 -15.59 7.79
N GLU A 5 0.34 -15.39 9.11
CA GLU A 5 -0.87 -15.49 9.94
C GLU A 5 -1.92 -14.44 9.53
N ALA A 6 -1.49 -13.19 9.31
CA ALA A 6 -2.38 -12.14 8.81
C ALA A 6 -2.93 -12.46 7.42
N LEU A 7 -2.08 -12.96 6.51
CA LEU A 7 -2.49 -13.34 5.15
C LEU A 7 -3.47 -14.52 5.16
N GLN A 8 -3.21 -15.54 5.99
CA GLN A 8 -4.08 -16.70 6.16
C GLN A 8 -5.48 -16.28 6.60
N HIS A 9 -5.60 -15.34 7.55
CA HIS A 9 -6.91 -14.79 7.92
C HIS A 9 -7.65 -14.22 6.71
N PHE A 10 -7.03 -13.37 5.90
CA PHE A 10 -7.68 -12.81 4.71
C PHE A 10 -7.97 -13.86 3.61
N GLN A 11 -7.26 -14.99 3.61
CA GLN A 11 -7.54 -16.10 2.70
C GLN A 11 -8.73 -16.94 3.16
N SER A 12 -8.94 -17.08 4.48
CA SER A 12 -10.03 -17.87 5.06
C SER A 12 -11.32 -17.07 5.30
N THR A 13 -11.23 -15.76 5.53
CA THR A 13 -12.38 -14.90 5.82
C THR A 13 -13.21 -14.67 4.56
N ASP A 14 -14.53 -14.58 4.72
CA ASP A 14 -15.39 -14.19 3.60
C ASP A 14 -15.14 -12.73 3.20
N LEU A 15 -14.64 -12.55 1.99
CA LEU A 15 -14.39 -11.26 1.36
C LEU A 15 -15.36 -11.00 0.20
N SER A 16 -16.50 -11.70 0.15
CA SER A 16 -17.52 -11.61 -0.91
C SER A 16 -17.92 -10.15 -1.22
N GLU A 17 -18.29 -9.38 -0.20
CA GLU A 17 -18.66 -7.97 -0.34
C GLU A 17 -17.50 -7.12 -0.91
N CYS A 18 -16.29 -7.35 -0.43
CA CYS A 18 -15.09 -6.66 -0.90
C CYS A 18 -14.79 -7.01 -2.37
N ARG A 19 -14.93 -8.28 -2.75
CA ARG A 19 -14.75 -8.77 -4.12
C ARG A 19 -15.80 -8.18 -5.06
N GLN A 20 -17.04 -8.05 -4.62
CA GLN A 20 -18.10 -7.42 -5.41
C GLN A 20 -17.77 -5.95 -5.73
N LYS A 21 -17.28 -5.19 -4.74
CA LYS A 21 -16.82 -3.81 -4.94
C LYS A 21 -15.65 -3.73 -5.95
N VAL A 22 -14.70 -4.66 -5.89
CA VAL A 22 -13.60 -4.74 -6.87
C VAL A 22 -14.13 -4.99 -8.29
N ARG A 23 -15.06 -5.96 -8.45
CA ARG A 23 -15.66 -6.29 -9.74
C ARG A 23 -16.46 -5.14 -10.32
N ALA A 24 -17.26 -4.44 -9.50
CA ALA A 24 -18.01 -3.25 -9.93
C ALA A 24 -17.08 -2.16 -10.47
N THR A 25 -15.93 -1.95 -9.83
CA THR A 25 -14.92 -0.98 -10.28
C THR A 25 -14.24 -1.42 -11.59
N ALA A 26 -14.10 -2.73 -11.81
CA ALA A 26 -13.52 -3.28 -13.04
C ALA A 26 -14.50 -3.28 -14.23
N ALA A 27 -15.81 -3.44 -13.97
CA ALA A 27 -16.84 -3.44 -15.01
C ALA A 27 -16.98 -2.10 -15.75
N GLY A 28 -16.55 -0.99 -15.13
CA GLY A 28 -16.51 0.34 -15.76
C GLY A 28 -15.37 0.56 -16.76
N ARG A 29 -14.49 -0.44 -16.98
CA ARG A 29 -13.38 -0.31 -17.93
C ARG A 29 -13.82 -0.63 -19.36
N GLY A 30 -14.06 0.44 -20.11
CA GLY A 30 -14.03 0.54 -21.58
C GLY A 30 -14.35 -0.73 -22.37
N HIS A 31 -15.61 -0.89 -22.76
CA HIS A 31 -16.02 -1.79 -23.83
C HIS A 31 -15.76 -1.09 -25.17
N GLY A 32 -15.02 -1.71 -26.11
CA GLY A 32 -14.83 -1.18 -27.47
C GLY A 32 -13.42 -1.31 -28.05
N LEU A 33 -13.14 -0.55 -29.12
CA LEU A 33 -11.89 -0.60 -29.91
C LEU A 33 -10.61 -0.36 -29.09
N ALA A 34 -10.69 0.44 -28.02
CA ALA A 34 -9.57 0.64 -27.08
C ALA A 34 -9.18 -0.65 -26.35
N ALA A 35 -10.14 -1.53 -26.04
CA ALA A 35 -9.86 -2.83 -25.45
C ALA A 35 -9.16 -3.74 -26.48
N LEU A 36 -9.60 -3.74 -27.74
CA LEU A 36 -8.98 -4.51 -28.82
C LEU A 36 -7.55 -4.06 -29.13
N LEU A 37 -7.30 -2.75 -29.20
CA LEU A 37 -5.95 -2.18 -29.35
C LEU A 37 -5.05 -2.52 -28.16
N CYS A 38 -5.60 -2.50 -26.93
CA CYS A 38 -4.88 -2.98 -25.74
C CYS A 38 -4.65 -4.50 -25.75
N CYS A 39 -5.47 -5.30 -26.44
CA CYS A 39 -5.23 -6.74 -26.56
C CYS A 39 -4.03 -7.03 -27.48
N LEU A 40 -3.86 -6.25 -28.54
CA LEU A 40 -2.83 -6.47 -29.56
C LEU A 40 -1.49 -5.78 -29.21
N PHE A 41 -1.54 -4.59 -28.60
CA PHE A 41 -0.35 -3.78 -28.28
C PHE A 41 -0.19 -3.43 -26.79
N GLY A 42 -1.08 -3.93 -25.94
CA GLY A 42 -1.07 -3.63 -24.51
C GLY A 42 -0.08 -4.48 -23.70
N PRO A 43 0.09 -4.15 -22.42
CA PRO A 43 0.91 -4.92 -21.50
C PRO A 43 0.44 -6.38 -21.43
N PRO A 44 1.34 -7.33 -21.14
CA PRO A 44 0.98 -8.75 -21.10
C PRO A 44 -0.12 -8.98 -20.07
N ARG A 45 -1.11 -9.79 -20.43
CA ARG A 45 -2.18 -10.19 -19.50
C ARG A 45 -1.60 -11.01 -18.34
N LEU A 46 -2.17 -10.85 -17.16
CA LEU A 46 -1.80 -11.64 -15.99
C LEU A 46 -2.22 -13.11 -16.20
N ARG A 47 -1.31 -14.05 -15.89
CA ARG A 47 -1.59 -15.49 -16.02
C ARG A 47 -2.80 -15.91 -15.17
N PRO A 48 -3.65 -16.85 -15.64
CA PRO A 48 -4.85 -17.29 -14.90
C PRO A 48 -4.58 -17.73 -13.47
N GLN A 49 -3.45 -18.42 -13.24
CA GLN A 49 -3.07 -18.90 -11.90
C GLN A 49 -2.83 -17.75 -10.90
N LEU A 50 -2.46 -16.55 -11.40
CA LEU A 50 -2.15 -15.39 -10.59
C LEU A 50 -3.36 -14.46 -10.38
N GLN A 51 -4.48 -14.72 -11.05
CA GLN A 51 -5.69 -13.89 -10.92
C GLN A 51 -6.28 -13.99 -9.51
N GLY A 52 -6.23 -15.17 -8.87
CA GLY A 52 -6.68 -15.35 -7.49
C GLY A 52 -5.92 -14.45 -6.51
N GLU A 53 -4.59 -14.37 -6.62
CA GLU A 53 -3.79 -13.46 -5.78
C GLU A 53 -4.07 -11.99 -6.07
N ARG A 54 -4.31 -11.62 -7.34
CA ARG A 54 -4.69 -10.25 -7.72
C ARG A 54 -6.02 -9.88 -7.08
N GLU A 55 -7.04 -10.72 -7.22
CA GLU A 55 -8.36 -10.48 -6.63
C GLU A 55 -8.28 -10.38 -5.12
N LEU A 56 -7.52 -11.28 -4.46
CA LEU A 56 -7.27 -11.23 -3.03
C LEU A 56 -6.62 -9.91 -2.61
N ALA A 57 -5.55 -9.48 -3.30
CA ALA A 57 -4.86 -8.23 -3.00
C ALA A 57 -5.79 -7.01 -3.10
N LEU A 58 -6.62 -6.98 -4.14
CA LEU A 58 -7.58 -5.90 -4.34
C LEU A 58 -8.74 -5.97 -3.34
N ALA A 59 -9.21 -7.16 -2.97
CA ALA A 59 -10.26 -7.34 -1.97
C ALA A 59 -9.78 -6.95 -0.58
N MET A 60 -8.56 -7.37 -0.18
CA MET A 60 -7.92 -6.95 1.06
C MET A 60 -7.82 -5.42 1.17
N ALA A 61 -7.56 -4.73 0.06
CA ALA A 61 -7.48 -3.28 0.03
C ALA A 61 -8.85 -2.58 0.20
N GLN A 62 -9.94 -3.24 -0.18
CA GLN A 62 -11.32 -2.76 0.00
C GLN A 62 -11.90 -3.15 1.36
N CYS A 63 -11.25 -4.08 2.07
CA CYS A 63 -11.69 -4.55 3.39
C CYS A 63 -11.42 -3.47 4.43
N PRO A 64 -12.45 -2.85 5.04
CA PRO A 64 -12.25 -1.85 6.07
C PRO A 64 -11.52 -2.46 7.28
N LEU A 65 -10.94 -1.57 8.09
CA LEU A 65 -10.49 -1.98 9.41
C LEU A 65 -11.74 -2.19 10.28
N ASP A 66 -11.88 -3.41 10.79
CA ASP A 66 -12.95 -3.81 11.69
C ASP A 66 -12.40 -3.95 13.10
N ASP A 67 -12.99 -3.21 14.05
CA ASP A 67 -12.62 -3.20 15.46
C ASP A 67 -13.10 -4.48 16.17
N GLY A 68 -14.11 -5.18 15.64
CA GLY A 68 -14.59 -6.48 16.14
C GLY A 68 -13.65 -7.64 15.79
N GLU A 69 -12.77 -7.45 14.81
CA GLU A 69 -11.82 -8.46 14.37
C GLU A 69 -10.46 -8.33 15.07
N SER A 70 -10.18 -9.24 16.00
CA SER A 70 -8.95 -9.22 16.79
C SER A 70 -7.67 -9.26 15.94
N VAL A 71 -7.72 -9.89 14.77
CA VAL A 71 -6.60 -9.97 13.82
C VAL A 71 -6.20 -8.58 13.32
N HIS A 72 -7.17 -7.72 13.00
CA HIS A 72 -6.92 -6.35 12.55
C HIS A 72 -6.18 -5.54 13.62
N MET A 73 -6.60 -5.66 14.87
CA MET A 73 -5.93 -5.02 16.00
C MET A 73 -4.51 -5.52 16.22
N ARG A 74 -4.31 -6.83 16.12
CA ARG A 74 -2.97 -7.44 16.25
C ARG A 74 -2.03 -7.02 15.13
N ILE A 75 -2.54 -6.79 13.91
CA ILE A 75 -1.78 -6.24 12.78
C ILE A 75 -1.31 -4.82 13.12
N LEU A 76 -2.23 -3.93 13.54
CA LEU A 76 -1.91 -2.55 13.90
C LEU A 76 -0.86 -2.46 15.00
N GLN A 77 -1.06 -3.21 16.08
CA GLN A 77 -0.10 -3.27 17.18
C GLN A 77 1.25 -3.81 16.74
N THR A 78 1.28 -4.76 15.80
CA THR A 78 2.55 -5.28 15.27
C THR A 78 3.28 -4.21 14.45
N ILE A 79 2.56 -3.47 13.60
CA ILE A 79 3.12 -2.36 12.82
C ILE A 79 3.67 -1.29 13.76
N TYR A 80 2.88 -0.87 14.75
CA TYR A 80 3.28 0.11 15.75
C TYR A 80 4.57 -0.30 16.48
N ARG A 81 4.61 -1.52 17.05
CA ARG A 81 5.81 -2.03 17.76
C ARG A 81 7.03 -2.14 16.85
N GLN A 82 6.84 -2.45 15.57
CA GLN A 82 7.95 -2.51 14.61
C GLN A 82 8.50 -1.12 14.27
N LEU A 83 7.63 -0.11 14.23
CA LEU A 83 8.00 1.27 13.93
C LEU A 83 8.65 1.99 15.11
N THR A 84 8.07 1.85 16.30
CA THR A 84 8.47 2.61 17.49
C THR A 84 9.50 1.87 18.35
N GLY A 85 9.69 0.57 18.11
CA GLY A 85 10.47 -0.30 19.00
C GLY A 85 9.80 -0.53 20.37
N SER A 86 8.59 -0.01 20.58
CA SER A 86 7.85 -0.19 21.83
C SER A 86 7.50 -1.66 22.06
N ARG A 87 7.57 -2.09 23.32
CA ARG A 87 7.18 -3.45 23.75
C ARG A 87 5.74 -3.53 24.22
N LEU A 88 5.10 -2.38 24.43
CA LEU A 88 3.75 -2.28 24.97
C LEU A 88 2.69 -2.46 23.87
N GLY A 89 1.52 -2.95 24.27
CA GLY A 89 0.34 -2.93 23.40
C GLY A 89 -0.12 -1.49 23.18
N CYS A 90 -0.33 -1.09 21.92
CA CYS A 90 -0.89 0.23 21.64
C CYS A 90 -2.43 0.16 21.60
N PRO A 91 -3.14 1.13 22.20
CA PRO A 91 -4.57 1.23 22.07
C PRO A 91 -4.98 1.57 20.64
N ARG A 92 -6.24 1.30 20.29
CA ARG A 92 -6.78 1.54 18.94
C ARG A 92 -6.71 3.01 18.51
N TYR A 93 -6.98 3.90 19.45
CA TYR A 93 -7.04 5.35 19.27
C TYR A 93 -6.09 6.01 20.27
N GLY A 94 -5.51 7.16 19.90
CA GLY A 94 -4.67 7.96 20.79
C GLY A 94 -3.62 8.78 20.04
N GLU A 95 -2.96 9.68 20.78
CA GLU A 95 -1.93 10.61 20.28
C GLU A 95 -0.63 9.91 19.88
N HIS A 96 -0.41 8.68 20.34
CA HIS A 96 0.69 7.82 19.91
C HIS A 96 0.68 7.48 18.41
N TRP A 97 -0.39 7.80 17.67
CA TRP A 97 -0.36 7.69 16.21
C TRP A 97 0.27 8.93 15.55
N GLU A 98 0.31 10.07 16.24
CA GLU A 98 0.91 11.31 15.73
C GLU A 98 2.42 11.21 15.59
N GLU A 99 3.10 10.48 16.49
CA GLU A 99 4.54 10.16 16.37
C GLU A 99 4.87 9.34 15.11
N LEU A 100 3.90 8.65 14.51
CA LEU A 100 4.05 7.93 13.24
C LEU A 100 3.66 8.78 12.03
N GLY A 101 3.31 10.04 12.26
CA GLY A 101 2.91 11.01 11.24
C GLY A 101 1.42 10.99 10.90
N PHE A 102 0.56 10.37 11.71
CA PHE A 102 -0.89 10.56 11.55
C PHE A 102 -1.32 11.90 12.15
N GLN A 103 -1.81 12.83 11.34
CA GLN A 103 -2.19 14.15 11.83
C GLN A 103 -3.67 14.19 12.24
N GLY A 104 -3.95 14.53 13.52
CA GLY A 104 -5.29 14.86 14.00
C GLY A 104 -5.45 14.72 15.51
N ARG A 105 -5.46 15.86 16.21
CA ARG A 105 -5.78 16.04 17.64
C ARG A 105 -6.91 15.12 18.10
N ALA A 106 -6.59 14.13 18.94
CA ALA A 106 -7.46 13.10 19.55
C ALA A 106 -8.41 12.29 18.62
N GLY A 107 -8.48 12.60 17.32
CA GLY A 107 -9.39 12.02 16.33
C GLY A 107 -8.71 11.65 15.02
N GLY A 108 -7.39 11.80 14.92
CA GLY A 108 -6.58 11.44 13.76
C GLY A 108 -6.55 9.94 13.53
N ALA A 109 -6.47 9.13 14.60
CA ALA A 109 -6.62 7.69 14.50
C ALA A 109 -8.03 7.29 14.00
N LYS A 110 -9.08 8.03 14.38
CA LYS A 110 -10.42 7.85 13.83
C LYS A 110 -10.46 8.30 12.36
N ARG A 111 -10.01 9.50 12.01
CA ARG A 111 -10.03 10.02 10.61
C ARG A 111 -9.17 9.19 9.64
N CYS A 112 -8.02 8.69 10.09
CA CYS A 112 -7.09 7.88 9.29
C CYS A 112 -7.46 6.39 9.22
N TRP A 113 -8.21 5.85 10.21
CA TRP A 113 -8.55 4.42 10.27
C TRP A 113 -10.05 4.08 10.30
N GLY A 114 -10.95 5.01 10.66
CA GLY A 114 -12.43 4.94 10.52
C GLY A 114 -13.13 6.26 10.13
N GLY A 115 -13.60 6.39 8.87
CA GLY A 115 -14.60 7.42 8.52
C GLY A 115 -14.20 8.45 7.45
N SER A 116 -14.85 8.31 6.30
CA SER A 116 -15.25 9.24 5.25
C SER A 116 -15.27 10.75 5.60
N HIS A 117 -14.16 11.49 5.45
CA HIS A 117 -14.24 12.96 5.29
C HIS A 117 -13.00 13.58 4.61
N TRP A 118 -12.63 13.05 3.44
CA TRP A 118 -11.73 13.73 2.49
C TRP A 118 -12.49 14.07 1.20
N SER A 119 -13.74 14.51 1.34
CA SER A 119 -14.44 15.25 0.30
C SER A 119 -13.89 16.68 0.33
N HIS A 120 -13.72 17.31 -0.83
CA HIS A 120 -13.18 18.67 -1.06
C HIS A 120 -11.69 18.81 -1.40
N SER A 121 -11.07 17.80 -2.05
CA SER A 121 -10.04 18.13 -3.04
C SER A 121 -10.37 17.48 -4.37
N ARG A 122 -10.49 18.33 -5.38
CA ARG A 122 -11.02 18.12 -6.71
C ARG A 122 -10.11 17.19 -7.51
N LEU A 123 -10.40 15.88 -7.49
CA LEU A 123 -10.04 14.89 -8.50
C LEU A 123 -11.22 13.93 -8.62
N SER A 124 -11.97 14.12 -9.70
CA SER A 124 -13.18 13.41 -10.07
C SER A 124 -12.98 11.89 -10.15
N GLY A 125 -13.91 11.15 -9.54
CA GLY A 125 -13.98 9.69 -9.59
C GLY A 125 -14.07 9.06 -8.21
N GLY A 126 -15.28 8.97 -7.65
CA GLY A 126 -15.53 8.45 -6.31
C GLY A 126 -14.96 7.06 -6.08
N ILE A 127 -14.09 6.92 -5.07
CA ILE A 127 -13.66 5.63 -4.53
C ILE A 127 -13.59 5.76 -3.01
N GLN A 128 -14.46 5.02 -2.34
CA GLN A 128 -14.59 4.92 -0.90
C GLN A 128 -13.44 4.07 -0.32
N GLY A 129 -12.69 4.66 0.63
CA GLY A 129 -11.83 4.03 1.66
C GLY A 129 -10.94 2.86 1.28
N GLN A 130 -9.66 3.12 0.96
CA GLN A 130 -8.62 2.08 0.86
C GLN A 130 -7.82 1.96 2.16
N ARG A 131 -7.81 0.81 2.82
CA ARG A 131 -7.06 0.61 4.08
C ARG A 131 -6.63 -0.84 4.28
N LYS A 132 -5.36 -1.15 4.01
CA LYS A 132 -4.49 -2.11 4.74
C LYS A 132 -3.11 -2.18 4.05
N GLY A 133 -2.07 -1.82 4.78
CA GLY A 133 -0.67 -1.92 4.33
C GLY A 133 -0.13 -3.33 4.53
N PHE A 134 0.54 -3.84 3.51
CA PHE A 134 1.20 -5.15 3.51
C PHE A 134 2.44 -5.15 4.40
N GLY A 135 2.35 -5.73 5.60
CA GLY A 135 3.49 -5.86 6.52
C GLY A 135 4.27 -7.15 6.30
N HIS A 136 5.20 -7.20 5.35
CA HIS A 136 6.12 -8.34 5.22
C HIS A 136 7.33 -8.17 6.15
N ARG A 137 7.51 -9.10 7.10
CA ARG A 137 8.52 -9.07 8.18
C ARG A 137 9.97 -9.02 7.69
N ARG A 138 10.26 -9.38 6.43
CA ARG A 138 11.63 -9.28 5.85
C ARG A 138 11.94 -7.93 5.21
N THR A 139 10.92 -7.13 4.89
CA THR A 139 11.10 -5.75 4.41
C THR A 139 10.92 -4.74 5.53
N THR A 140 10.65 -5.11 6.79
CA THR A 140 10.69 -4.15 7.91
C THR A 140 12.01 -4.18 8.67
N GLY A 141 13.00 -4.97 8.23
CA GLY A 141 14.35 -4.96 8.78
C GLY A 141 15.04 -3.60 8.65
N TRP A 142 14.80 -2.87 7.56
CA TRP A 142 15.31 -1.50 7.37
C TRP A 142 14.59 -0.45 8.21
N LEU A 143 13.39 -0.76 8.70
CA LEU A 143 12.59 0.12 9.54
C LEU A 143 13.13 0.23 10.98
N ARG A 144 14.00 -0.72 11.36
CA ARG A 144 14.76 -0.70 12.62
C ARG A 144 16.04 0.13 12.52
N LEU A 145 16.46 0.51 11.31
CA LEU A 145 17.66 1.30 11.10
C LEU A 145 17.29 2.78 11.13
N GLU A 146 17.91 3.46 12.08
CA GLU A 146 17.88 4.89 12.36
C GLU A 146 16.91 5.31 13.48
N LYS A 147 17.51 6.01 14.46
CA LYS A 147 17.01 6.54 15.74
C LYS A 147 15.72 7.38 15.57
N PRO A 148 15.03 7.80 16.67
CA PRO A 148 13.60 8.06 16.63
C PRO A 148 13.30 9.01 15.49
N LEU A 149 12.38 8.54 14.63
CA LEU A 149 11.77 9.25 13.51
C LEU A 149 11.84 10.75 13.81
N GLU A 150 12.77 11.48 13.19
CA GLU A 150 12.78 12.93 13.35
C GLU A 150 11.36 13.38 13.03
N LEU A 151 10.74 14.09 13.97
CA LEU A 151 9.31 14.46 14.07
C LEU A 151 8.68 15.08 12.80
N THR A 152 9.44 15.17 11.72
CA THR A 152 9.12 15.80 10.44
C THR A 152 8.69 14.80 9.34
N PHE A 153 9.12 13.53 9.35
CA PHE A 153 8.76 12.60 8.25
C PHE A 153 7.41 11.90 8.49
N PRO A 154 6.37 12.14 7.66
CA PRO A 154 5.04 11.59 7.88
C PRO A 154 4.94 10.14 7.40
N PHE A 155 5.64 9.22 8.06
CA PHE A 155 5.83 7.82 7.64
C PHE A 155 4.50 7.14 7.26
N CYS A 156 3.50 7.18 8.14
CA CYS A 156 2.27 6.45 7.93
C CYS A 156 1.42 7.01 6.78
N ILE A 157 1.34 8.34 6.66
CA ILE A 157 0.62 8.99 5.55
C ILE A 157 1.27 8.61 4.21
N MET A 158 2.61 8.65 4.13
CA MET A 158 3.33 8.26 2.93
C MET A 158 3.18 6.78 2.62
N SER A 159 3.17 5.92 3.63
CA SER A 159 2.93 4.48 3.47
C SER A 159 1.54 4.20 2.88
N VAL A 160 0.50 4.89 3.33
CA VAL A 160 -0.85 4.76 2.78
C VAL A 160 -0.88 5.22 1.32
N ASN A 161 -0.26 6.35 1.01
CA ASN A 161 -0.17 6.86 -0.36
C ASN A 161 0.58 5.90 -1.30
N ILE A 162 1.74 5.37 -0.88
CA ILE A 162 2.50 4.40 -1.67
C ILE A 162 1.68 3.11 -1.88
N THR A 163 0.99 2.63 -0.85
CA THR A 163 0.09 1.46 -0.97
C THR A 163 -0.96 1.68 -2.07
N ARG A 164 -1.59 2.87 -2.09
CA ARG A 164 -2.54 3.25 -3.14
C ARG A 164 -1.89 3.26 -4.53
N LEU A 165 -0.70 3.85 -4.68
CA LEU A 165 0.02 3.88 -5.96
C LEU A 165 0.31 2.48 -6.50
N VAL A 166 0.79 1.58 -5.63
CA VAL A 166 1.10 0.18 -5.99
C VAL A 166 -0.17 -0.58 -6.39
N LEU A 167 -1.26 -0.44 -5.63
CA LEU A 167 -2.55 -1.06 -5.95
C LEU A 167 -3.16 -0.48 -7.23
N GLN A 168 -2.99 0.81 -7.49
CA GLN A 168 -3.43 1.43 -8.74
C GLN A 168 -2.62 0.91 -9.93
N ALA A 169 -1.30 0.77 -9.81
CA ALA A 169 -0.47 0.16 -10.84
C ALA A 169 -0.86 -1.31 -11.12
N LEU A 170 -1.27 -2.06 -10.09
CA LEU A 170 -1.84 -3.40 -10.26
C LEU A 170 -3.20 -3.37 -10.97
N ARG A 171 -4.09 -2.44 -10.57
CA ARG A 171 -5.39 -2.27 -11.23
C ARG A 171 -5.18 -1.95 -12.70
N GLU A 172 -4.27 -1.04 -13.05
CA GLU A 172 -3.89 -0.65 -14.42
C GLU A 172 -3.07 -1.69 -15.21
N ASP A 173 -2.95 -2.92 -14.72
CA ASP A 173 -2.24 -4.03 -15.39
C ASP A 173 -0.76 -3.70 -15.70
N ARG A 174 -0.20 -2.64 -15.09
CA ARG A 174 1.19 -2.18 -15.30
C ARG A 174 2.20 -3.14 -14.69
N LEU A 175 1.76 -3.94 -13.72
CA LEU A 175 2.60 -4.90 -13.01
C LEU A 175 2.51 -6.32 -13.57
N CYS A 176 1.60 -6.61 -14.50
CA CYS A 176 1.35 -7.97 -15.00
C CYS A 176 2.60 -8.64 -15.56
N ARG A 177 3.45 -7.88 -16.27
CA ARG A 177 4.73 -8.38 -16.80
C ARG A 177 5.68 -8.86 -15.70
N GLU A 178 5.70 -8.17 -14.57
CA GLU A 178 6.59 -8.47 -13.46
C GLU A 178 6.02 -9.57 -12.57
N CYS A 179 4.72 -9.56 -12.30
CA CYS A 179 4.00 -10.64 -11.64
C CYS A 179 4.15 -11.97 -12.41
N ASN A 180 3.98 -11.93 -13.74
CA ASN A 180 4.20 -13.10 -14.60
C ASN A 180 5.67 -13.53 -14.61
N ARG A 181 6.63 -12.63 -14.44
CA ARG A 181 8.05 -13.01 -14.38
C ARG A 181 8.37 -13.75 -13.07
N ARG A 182 7.84 -13.28 -11.95
CA ARG A 182 8.12 -13.83 -10.61
C ARG A 182 7.13 -14.90 -10.14
N GLN A 183 6.08 -15.17 -10.93
CA GLN A 183 4.99 -16.10 -10.60
C GLN A 183 4.31 -15.81 -9.25
N GLN A 184 4.29 -14.55 -8.84
CA GLN A 184 3.71 -14.11 -7.55
C GLN A 184 3.22 -12.68 -7.68
N VAL A 185 2.00 -12.38 -7.22
CA VAL A 185 1.44 -11.02 -7.22
C VAL A 185 1.75 -10.35 -5.90
N LEU A 186 1.37 -10.98 -4.78
CA LEU A 186 1.52 -10.38 -3.45
C LEU A 186 2.97 -10.04 -3.13
N ALA A 187 3.91 -10.92 -3.49
CA ALA A 187 5.34 -10.68 -3.29
C ALA A 187 5.86 -9.50 -4.13
N VAL A 188 5.37 -9.34 -5.37
CA VAL A 188 5.73 -8.22 -6.24
C VAL A 188 5.18 -6.91 -5.68
N LEU A 189 3.94 -6.90 -5.18
CA LEU A 189 3.35 -5.72 -4.52
C LEU A 189 4.15 -5.32 -3.29
N ASN A 190 4.50 -6.27 -2.42
CA ASN A 190 5.27 -6.00 -1.20
C ASN A 190 6.66 -5.43 -1.51
N ARG A 191 7.36 -6.02 -2.49
CA ARG A 191 8.67 -5.51 -2.93
C ARG A 191 8.55 -4.15 -3.59
N LEU A 192 7.53 -3.91 -4.41
CA LEU A 192 7.34 -2.62 -5.06
C LEU A 192 6.98 -1.53 -4.04
N TYR A 193 6.16 -1.85 -3.05
CA TYR A 193 5.90 -0.98 -1.90
C TYR A 193 7.21 -0.61 -1.19
N ALA A 194 8.03 -1.59 -0.82
CA ALA A 194 9.31 -1.34 -0.16
C ALA A 194 10.28 -0.53 -1.04
N ALA A 195 10.33 -0.81 -2.35
CA ALA A 195 11.17 -0.08 -3.29
C ALA A 195 10.75 1.39 -3.44
N ALA A 196 9.44 1.64 -3.56
CA ALA A 196 8.90 3.00 -3.61
C ALA A 196 9.13 3.76 -2.30
N PHE A 197 8.98 3.08 -1.16
CA PHE A 197 9.23 3.66 0.15
C PHE A 197 10.71 4.01 0.35
N LEU A 198 11.62 3.11 -0.03
CA LEU A 198 13.06 3.36 0.00
C LEU A 198 13.45 4.53 -0.89
N GLN A 199 12.90 4.63 -2.11
CA GLN A 199 13.16 5.75 -2.99
C GLN A 199 12.67 7.07 -2.36
N LEU A 200 11.46 7.07 -1.81
CA LEU A 200 10.92 8.23 -1.11
C LEU A 200 11.84 8.67 0.02
N TYR A 201 12.22 7.73 0.88
CA TYR A 201 13.05 7.99 2.05
C TYR A 201 14.43 8.54 1.68
N ARG A 202 15.06 7.99 0.63
CA ARG A 202 16.34 8.51 0.12
C ARG A 202 16.23 9.94 -0.37
N VAL A 203 15.16 10.28 -1.08
CA VAL A 203 14.94 11.65 -1.57
C VAL A 203 14.67 12.59 -0.39
N TRP A 204 13.85 12.17 0.56
CA TRP A 204 13.55 12.94 1.77
C TRP A 204 14.81 13.29 2.55
N LYS A 205 15.65 12.29 2.83
CA LYS A 205 16.92 12.46 3.56
C LYS A 205 17.95 13.28 2.77
N GLY A 206 18.02 13.09 1.45
CA GLY A 206 19.00 13.78 0.58
C GLY A 206 18.67 15.24 0.27
N GLN A 207 17.40 15.65 0.34
CA GLN A 207 16.97 16.97 -0.14
C GLN A 207 16.34 17.88 0.94
N ARG A 208 16.39 17.50 2.24
CA ARG A 208 15.73 18.24 3.35
C ARG A 208 14.30 18.69 2.98
N GLN A 209 13.53 17.78 2.40
CA GLN A 209 12.22 18.09 1.82
C GLN A 209 11.21 18.47 2.91
N THR A 210 10.25 19.32 2.55
CA THR A 210 9.16 19.73 3.44
C THR A 210 7.85 19.05 3.04
N LEU A 211 6.82 19.17 3.89
CA LEU A 211 5.47 18.66 3.58
C LEU A 211 4.88 19.23 2.28
N ALA A 212 5.32 20.42 1.85
CA ALA A 212 4.88 21.05 0.60
C ALA A 212 5.37 20.28 -0.64
N ASP A 213 6.47 19.53 -0.53
CA ASP A 213 7.05 18.78 -1.64
C ASP A 213 6.45 17.36 -1.78
N CYS A 214 5.68 16.91 -0.80
CA CYS A 214 5.08 15.58 -0.78
C CYS A 214 4.27 15.27 -2.05
N ASP A 215 3.49 16.21 -2.55
CA ASP A 215 2.66 16.01 -3.76
C ASP A 215 3.53 15.78 -5.01
N ARG A 216 4.63 16.52 -5.13
CA ARG A 216 5.57 16.36 -6.24
C ARG A 216 6.27 15.01 -6.15
N LEU A 217 6.69 14.60 -4.95
CA LEU A 217 7.30 13.30 -4.70
C LEU A 217 6.34 12.15 -5.01
N LEU A 218 5.08 12.25 -4.58
CA LEU A 218 4.06 11.24 -4.85
C LEU A 218 3.78 11.10 -6.35
N LYS A 219 3.70 12.21 -7.10
CA LYS A 219 3.56 12.18 -8.57
C LYS A 219 4.77 11.51 -9.25
N ALA A 220 5.98 11.79 -8.77
CA ALA A 220 7.19 11.16 -9.29
C ALA A 220 7.21 9.64 -9.01
N LEU A 221 6.81 9.23 -7.81
CA LEU A 221 6.67 7.82 -7.43
C LEU A 221 5.57 7.12 -8.22
N GLU A 222 4.43 7.78 -8.47
CA GLU A 222 3.37 7.24 -9.33
C GLU A 222 3.90 6.94 -10.73
N LEU A 223 4.64 7.89 -11.31
CA LEU A 223 5.26 7.70 -12.62
C LEU A 223 6.26 6.53 -12.61
N ALA A 224 7.11 6.45 -11.58
CA ALA A 224 8.12 5.40 -11.45
C ALA A 224 7.49 4.01 -11.28
N THR A 225 6.49 3.88 -10.42
CA THR A 225 5.74 2.63 -10.17
C THR A 225 5.00 2.14 -11.41
N LYS A 226 4.42 3.04 -12.21
CA LYS A 226 3.67 2.67 -13.43
C LYS A 226 4.52 2.48 -14.69
N LYS A 227 5.58 3.27 -14.87
CA LYS A 227 6.41 3.24 -16.08
C LYS A 227 7.65 2.37 -15.94
N LYS A 228 8.28 2.34 -14.75
CA LYS A 228 9.58 1.72 -14.52
C LYS A 228 9.61 0.81 -13.26
N PRO A 229 8.61 -0.09 -13.04
CA PRO A 229 8.56 -0.92 -11.83
C PRO A 229 9.78 -1.83 -11.67
N ARG A 230 10.36 -2.30 -12.78
CA ARG A 230 11.58 -3.13 -12.76
C ARG A 230 12.80 -2.41 -12.22
N GLN A 231 12.98 -1.13 -12.58
CA GLN A 231 14.13 -0.35 -12.11
C GLN A 231 14.02 -0.08 -10.61
N LEU A 232 12.81 0.20 -10.12
CA LEU A 232 12.50 0.31 -8.70
C LEU A 232 12.86 -0.97 -7.94
N LEU A 233 12.38 -2.13 -8.42
CA LEU A 233 12.67 -3.41 -7.79
C LEU A 233 14.17 -3.73 -7.78
N LYS A 234 14.89 -3.44 -8.88
CA LYS A 234 16.35 -3.63 -8.95
C LYS A 234 17.10 -2.72 -7.95
N SER A 235 16.65 -1.47 -7.78
CA SER A 235 17.22 -0.54 -6.79
C SER A 235 17.05 -1.06 -5.35
N LEU A 236 15.91 -1.69 -5.06
CA LEU A 236 15.68 -2.36 -3.78
C LEU A 236 16.58 -3.59 -3.60
N GLU A 237 16.69 -4.45 -4.62
CA GLU A 237 17.56 -5.64 -4.58
C GLU A 237 19.02 -5.23 -4.29
N ILE A 238 19.56 -4.26 -5.02
CA ILE A 238 20.91 -3.72 -4.80
C ILE A 238 21.10 -3.17 -3.38
N TYR A 239 20.04 -2.62 -2.78
CA TYR A 239 20.11 -2.12 -1.40
C TYR A 239 20.08 -3.24 -0.35
N MET A 240 19.34 -4.31 -0.63
CA MET A 240 19.25 -5.47 0.27
C MET A 240 20.49 -6.36 0.23
N ASP A 241 21.22 -6.35 -0.89
CA ASP A 241 22.46 -7.11 -1.09
C ASP A 241 23.70 -6.42 -0.50
N ARG A 242 23.54 -5.22 0.09
CA ARG A 242 24.56 -4.47 0.82
C ARG A 242 24.43 -4.71 2.33
#